data_AF-U6DYJ1-F1
#
_entry.id   AF-U6DYJ1-F1
#
_cell.length_a   1.000
_cell.length_b   1.000
_cell.length_c   1.000
_cell.angle_alpha   90.00
_cell.angle_beta   90.00
_cell.angle_gamma   90.00
#
_symmetry.space_group_name_H-M   'P 1'
#
loop_
_entity.id
_entity.type
_entity.pdbx_description
1 polymer ?
#
loop_
_entity_poly.entity_id
_entity_poly.type
_entity_poly.pdbx_seq_one_letter_code
_entity_poly.pdbx_strand_id
1 'polypeptide(L)'
;PPRAPLPVAKRKRDREGHVFREKWERAYFFVEVKSMPMCLICKKIVSVLKEYNLRRHYESKHSKSFDQYTEQMRDAILSELKKGLKGQ
;
A
#
# COMPACT_ATOMS: atom_id res chain seq x y z
N PRO A 1 -43.16 23.95 -1.02
CA PRO A 1 -42.85 22.66 -0.36
C PRO A 1 -41.38 22.58 0.11
N PRO A 2 -41.11 22.39 1.40
CA PRO A 2 -39.73 22.17 1.85
C PRO A 2 -39.28 20.77 1.42
N ARG A 3 -38.16 20.69 0.70
CA ARG A 3 -37.54 19.41 0.33
C ARG A 3 -36.95 18.79 1.59
N ALA A 4 -37.40 17.58 1.93
CA ALA A 4 -36.83 16.80 3.01
C ALA A 4 -35.36 16.44 2.69
N PRO A 5 -34.44 16.46 3.67
CA PRO A 5 -33.09 15.95 3.47
C PRO A 5 -33.16 14.42 3.36
N LEU A 6 -32.66 13.86 2.26
CA LEU A 6 -32.47 12.42 2.12
C LEU A 6 -31.52 11.93 3.22
N PRO A 7 -31.75 10.73 3.81
CA PRO A 7 -30.85 10.18 4.80
C PRO A 7 -29.49 9.95 4.14
N VAL A 8 -28.47 10.65 4.61
CA VAL A 8 -27.09 10.35 4.23
C VAL A 8 -26.83 8.93 4.72
N ALA A 9 -26.85 7.98 3.78
CA ALA A 9 -26.46 6.61 4.07
C ALA A 9 -25.04 6.68 4.61
N LYS A 10 -24.90 6.56 5.94
CA LYS A 10 -23.64 6.32 6.61
C LYS A 10 -23.10 5.05 5.96
N ARG A 11 -22.22 5.22 4.98
CA ARG A 11 -21.53 4.10 4.34
C ARG A 11 -20.87 3.37 5.47
N LYS A 12 -21.39 2.19 5.83
CA LYS A 12 -20.69 1.22 6.65
C LYS A 12 -19.43 0.92 5.84
N ARG A 13 -18.35 1.61 6.18
CA ARG A 13 -17.05 1.36 5.56
C ARG A 13 -16.64 0.03 6.15
N ASP A 14 -16.99 -1.00 5.40
CA ASP A 14 -16.70 -2.37 5.69
C ASP A 14 -15.25 -2.50 6.20
N ARG A 15 -15.09 -3.22 7.31
CA ARG A 15 -13.81 -3.43 8.00
C ARG A 15 -12.84 -4.29 7.16
N GLU A 16 -13.23 -4.73 5.97
CA GLU A 16 -12.37 -5.48 5.04
C GLU A 16 -11.17 -4.70 4.48
N GLY A 17 -11.13 -3.37 4.66
CA GLY A 17 -10.07 -2.52 4.12
C GLY A 17 -8.88 -2.24 5.04
N HIS A 18 -8.73 -2.90 6.18
CA HIS A 18 -7.69 -2.60 7.19
C HIS A 18 -6.67 -3.72 7.41
N VAL A 19 -6.74 -4.82 6.67
CA VAL A 19 -5.77 -5.92 6.80
C VAL A 19 -4.72 -5.82 5.70
N PHE A 20 -3.45 -5.69 6.11
CA PHE A 20 -2.33 -5.69 5.19
C PHE A 20 -2.15 -7.11 4.63
N ARG A 21 -2.02 -7.22 3.31
CA ARG A 21 -1.81 -8.51 2.66
C ARG A 21 -0.34 -8.64 2.25
N GLU A 22 0.29 -9.75 2.63
CA GLU A 22 1.69 -10.04 2.28
C GLU A 22 1.95 -9.99 0.76
N LYS A 23 0.94 -10.31 -0.05
CA LYS A 23 1.02 -10.17 -1.53
C LYS A 23 1.38 -8.73 -1.98
N TRP A 24 0.98 -7.71 -1.22
CA TRP A 24 1.30 -6.31 -1.52
C TRP A 24 2.75 -5.97 -1.27
N GLU A 25 3.43 -6.75 -0.42
CA GLU A 25 4.87 -6.60 -0.22
C GLU A 25 5.60 -6.89 -1.52
N ARG A 26 5.35 -8.07 -2.10
CA ARG A 26 6.02 -8.49 -3.35
C ARG A 26 5.53 -7.72 -4.58
N ALA A 27 4.24 -7.39 -4.62
CA ALA A 27 3.66 -6.69 -5.76
C ALA A 27 4.04 -5.20 -5.83
N TYR A 28 4.11 -4.51 -4.68
CA TYR A 28 4.22 -3.05 -4.61
C TYR A 28 5.37 -2.54 -3.73
N PHE A 29 6.18 -3.43 -3.14
CA PHE A 29 7.25 -3.10 -2.20
C PHE A 29 6.76 -2.29 -1.00
N PHE A 30 5.61 -2.68 -0.46
CA PHE A 30 5.09 -2.11 0.79
C PHE A 30 5.30 -3.06 1.95
N VAL A 31 5.35 -2.54 3.16
CA VAL A 31 5.33 -3.33 4.40
C VAL A 31 4.42 -2.65 5.40
N GLU A 32 3.87 -3.38 6.35
CA GLU A 32 3.16 -2.78 7.46
C GLU A 32 4.14 -2.43 8.59
N VAL A 33 4.22 -1.14 8.93
CA VAL A 33 5.01 -0.63 10.04
C VAL A 33 4.06 0.11 10.97
N LYS A 34 3.90 -0.36 12.22
CA LYS A 34 2.99 0.23 13.22
C LYS A 34 1.56 0.40 12.67
N SER A 35 1.03 -0.62 11.99
CA SER A 35 -0.30 -0.61 11.35
C SER A 35 -0.48 0.42 10.22
N MET A 36 0.61 0.95 9.68
CA MET A 36 0.62 1.82 8.51
C MET A 36 1.46 1.22 7.38
N PRO A 37 0.98 1.25 6.14
CA PRO A 37 1.78 0.79 5.00
C PRO A 37 2.91 1.77 4.70
N MET A 38 4.14 1.27 4.72
CA MET A 38 5.34 1.99 4.34
C MET A 38 5.89 1.44 3.03
N CYS A 39 6.14 2.31 2.06
CA CYS A 39 6.84 1.96 0.83
C CYS A 39 8.32 1.76 1.15
N LEU A 40 8.85 0.58 0.87
CA LEU A 40 10.26 0.26 1.09
C LEU A 40 11.19 1.00 0.12
N ILE A 41 10.74 1.31 -1.09
CA ILE A 41 11.56 1.96 -2.13
C ILE A 41 11.87 3.41 -1.74
N CYS A 42 10.86 4.18 -1.34
CA CYS A 42 11.02 5.60 -1.02
C CYS A 42 10.83 5.94 0.47
N LYS A 43 10.67 4.93 1.32
CA LYS A 43 10.47 5.06 2.77
C LYS A 43 9.28 5.96 3.15
N LYS A 44 8.28 6.08 2.27
CA LYS A 44 7.08 6.90 2.51
C LYS A 44 5.95 6.06 3.09
N ILE A 45 5.36 6.57 4.17
CA ILE A 45 4.16 5.99 4.78
C ILE A 45 2.93 6.50 4.04
N VAL A 46 2.00 5.60 3.71
CA VAL A 46 0.70 5.92 3.11
C VAL A 46 -0.35 5.86 4.22
N SER A 47 -1.05 6.97 4.51
CA SER A 47 -2.01 7.04 5.63
C SER A 47 -3.21 6.09 5.53
N VAL A 48 -3.43 5.48 4.37
CA VAL A 48 -4.60 4.63 4.10
C VAL A 48 -4.15 3.28 3.54
N LEU A 49 -4.33 2.24 4.34
CA LEU A 49 -4.06 0.83 4.02
C LEU A 49 -5.07 0.24 3.02
N LYS A 50 -5.11 0.78 1.80
CA LYS A 50 -5.91 0.23 0.71
C LYS A 50 -5.03 -0.11 -0.46
N GLU A 51 -5.25 -1.28 -1.05
CA GLU A 51 -4.58 -1.75 -2.27
C GLU A 51 -4.51 -0.67 -3.35
N TYR A 52 -5.62 0.02 -3.61
CA TYR A 52 -5.67 1.13 -4.57
C TYR A 52 -4.63 2.23 -4.30
N ASN A 53 -4.39 2.60 -3.04
CA ASN A 53 -3.41 3.63 -2.69
C ASN A 53 -1.98 3.11 -2.88
N LEU A 54 -1.72 1.86 -2.48
CA LEU A 54 -0.42 1.20 -2.63
C LEU A 54 -0.06 1.06 -4.10
N ARG A 55 -1.00 0.53 -4.89
CA ARG A 55 -0.86 0.35 -6.34
C ARG A 55 -0.62 1.68 -7.04
N ARG A 56 -1.46 2.70 -6.78
CA ARG A 56 -1.29 4.03 -7.39
C ARG A 56 0.04 4.67 -7.01
N HIS A 57 0.48 4.50 -5.76
CA HIS A 57 1.80 4.97 -5.32
C HIS A 57 2.92 4.29 -6.12
N TYR A 58 2.87 2.95 -6.23
CA TYR A 58 3.85 2.19 -6.99
C TYR A 58 3.83 2.56 -8.48
N GLU A 59 2.67 2.54 -9.13
CA GLU A 59 2.52 2.84 -10.56
C GLU A 59 3.00 4.26 -10.91
N SER A 60 2.71 5.26 -10.06
CA SER A 60 3.11 6.64 -10.36
C SER A 60 4.58 6.96 -10.06
N LYS A 61 5.19 6.30 -9.06
CA LYS A 61 6.54 6.65 -8.59
C LYS A 61 7.62 5.65 -8.97
N HIS A 62 7.26 4.37 -9.04
CA HIS A 62 8.22 3.27 -9.06
C HIS A 62 8.05 2.36 -10.28
N SER A 63 6.87 2.30 -10.91
CA SER A 63 6.65 1.44 -12.08
C SER A 63 7.71 1.65 -13.17
N LYS A 64 8.07 2.90 -13.49
CA LYS A 64 9.10 3.15 -14.52
C LYS A 64 10.45 2.47 -14.24
N SER A 65 10.83 2.27 -12.97
CA SER A 65 12.10 1.68 -12.59
C SER A 65 11.98 0.21 -12.20
N PHE A 66 10.83 -0.19 -11.64
CA PHE A 66 10.64 -1.52 -11.07
C PHE A 66 9.77 -2.45 -11.91
N ASP A 67 9.07 -1.93 -12.92
CA ASP A 67 8.25 -2.74 -13.81
C ASP A 67 9.10 -3.61 -14.75
N GLN A 68 10.33 -3.18 -15.06
CA GLN A 68 11.32 -3.94 -15.81
C GLN A 68 11.94 -5.13 -15.04
N TYR A 69 11.76 -5.21 -13.72
CA TYR A 69 12.36 -6.29 -12.93
C TYR A 69 11.47 -7.54 -12.93
N THR A 70 12.09 -8.70 -13.11
CA THR A 70 11.45 -10.01 -12.95
C THR A 70 11.07 -10.26 -11.50
N GLU A 71 10.14 -11.18 -11.25
CA GLU A 71 9.70 -11.52 -9.89
C GLU A 71 10.87 -11.90 -8.97
N GLN A 72 11.85 -12.66 -9.48
CA GLN A 72 13.05 -13.03 -8.72
C GLN A 72 13.89 -11.80 -8.31
N MET A 73 14.08 -10.85 -9.22
CA MET A 73 14.80 -9.61 -8.91
C MET A 73 14.02 -8.77 -7.90
N ARG A 74 12.69 -8.70 -8.03
CA ARG A 74 11.84 -8.00 -7.07
C ARG A 74 11.94 -8.62 -5.68
N ASP A 75 11.89 -9.94 -5.55
CA ASP A 75 12.06 -10.63 -4.27
C ASP A 75 13.43 -10.37 -3.64
N ALA A 76 14.50 -10.36 -4.44
CA ALA A 76 15.84 -10.01 -3.98
C ALA A 76 15.91 -8.57 -3.44
N ILE A 77 15.40 -7.60 -4.20
CA ILE A 77 15.36 -6.18 -3.78
C ILE A 77 14.50 -6.01 -2.52
N LEU A 78 13.35 -6.69 -2.46
CA LEU A 78 12.46 -6.64 -1.31
C LEU A 78 13.14 -7.17 -0.04
N SER A 79 13.86 -8.29 -0.17
CA SER A 79 14.64 -8.88 0.93
C SER A 79 15.68 -7.91 1.46
N GLU A 80 16.44 -7.27 0.56
CA GLU A 80 17.45 -6.27 0.92
C GLU A 80 16.83 -5.04 1.60
N LEU A 81 15.73 -4.52 1.06
CA LEU A 81 15.02 -3.39 1.66
C LEU A 81 14.44 -3.75 3.05
N LYS A 82 13.93 -4.97 3.22
CA LYS A 82 13.43 -5.47 4.51
C LYS A 82 14.55 -5.60 5.55
N LYS A 83 15.72 -6.10 5.16
CA LYS A 83 16.88 -6.20 6.06
C LYS A 83 17.28 -4.82 6.59
N GLY A 84 17.28 -3.80 5.73
CA GLY A 84 17.55 -2.41 6.14
C GLY A 84 16.52 -1.84 7.13
N LEU A 85 15.31 -2.40 7.20
CA LEU A 85 14.27 -1.98 8.14
C LEU A 85 14.42 -2.64 9.53
N LYS A 86 14.90 -3.88 9.59
CA LYS A 86 15.05 -4.66 10.85
C LYS A 86 16.22 -4.20 11.74
N GLY A 87 17.07 -3.30 11.24
CA GLY A 87 18.24 -2.78 11.96
C GLY A 87 18.05 -1.38 12.58
N GLN A 88 16.82 -0.88 12.70
CA GLN A 88 16.51 0.42 13.34
C GLN A 88 15.78 0.25 14.67
#